data_AF-A0A967HA25-F1
#
_entry.id   AF-A0A967HA25-F1
#
_cell.length_a   1.000
_cell.length_b   1.000
_cell.length_c   1.000
_cell.angle_alpha   90.00
_cell.angle_beta   90.00
_cell.angle_gamma   90.00
#
_symmetry.space_group_name_H-M   'P 1'
#
loop_
_entity.id
_entity.type
_entity.pdbx_description
1 polymer ?
#
loop_
_entity_poly.entity_id
_entity_poly.type
_entity_poly.pdbx_seq_one_letter_code
_entity_poly.pdbx_strand_id
1 'polypeptide(L)'
;QWLAFRYRLEGDELIIDSGVLSRRRRVIPLARIQNVDLKRSALERLAGVAELRLETASGGSDTEAGLAVLSLDEAHALQAQLRERRARTAAAGTAVEDGAPDAEAPAGA
;
A
#
# COMPACT_ATOMS: atom_id res chain seq x y z
N GLN A 1 -6.75 -9.19 -23.32
CA GLN A 1 -5.92 -9.78 -22.23
C GLN A 1 -4.58 -9.07 -22.22
N TRP A 2 -4.38 -8.10 -21.33
CA TRP A 2 -3.16 -7.30 -21.26
C TRP A 2 -2.37 -7.68 -20.00
N LEU A 3 -1.14 -8.17 -20.24
CA LEU A 3 0.06 -7.99 -19.42
C LEU A 3 -0.13 -8.27 -17.91
N ALA A 4 -0.05 -9.56 -17.55
CA ALA A 4 -0.35 -10.12 -16.23
C ALA A 4 0.36 -9.44 -15.05
N PHE A 5 -0.26 -8.41 -14.49
CA PHE A 5 -0.01 -7.93 -13.14
C PHE A 5 -0.88 -8.72 -12.16
N ARG A 6 -0.30 -9.26 -11.10
CA ARG A 6 -1.04 -9.91 -10.01
C ARG A 6 -0.69 -9.22 -8.71
N TYR A 7 -1.70 -8.74 -8.01
CA TYR A 7 -1.54 -8.30 -6.63
C TYR A 7 -2.30 -9.23 -5.71
N ARG A 8 -1.80 -9.38 -4.49
CA ARG A 8 -2.45 -10.11 -3.41
C ARG A 8 -2.25 -9.33 -2.12
N LEU A 9 -3.34 -9.13 -1.38
CA LEU A 9 -3.28 -8.62 -0.02
C LEU A 9 -3.32 -9.83 0.92
N GLU A 10 -2.30 -9.99 1.74
CA GLU A 10 -2.18 -11.06 2.72
C GLU A 10 -2.01 -10.42 4.10
N GLY A 11 -3.05 -10.45 4.93
CA GLY A 11 -3.04 -9.74 6.21
C GLY A 11 -2.78 -8.23 6.04
N ASP A 12 -1.66 -7.77 6.61
CA ASP A 12 -1.15 -6.39 6.51
C ASP A 12 -0.03 -6.23 5.46
N GLU A 13 0.13 -7.20 4.55
CA GLU A 13 1.16 -7.16 3.51
C GLU A 13 0.53 -7.09 2.11
N LEU A 14 1.11 -6.26 1.26
CA LEU A 14 0.78 -6.13 -0.14
C LEU A 14 1.85 -6.84 -0.98
N ILE A 15 1.45 -7.93 -1.61
CA ILE A 15 2.28 -8.72 -2.52
C ILE A 15 1.97 -8.26 -3.94
N ILE A 16 2.98 -7.79 -4.64
CA ILE A 16 2.90 -7.30 -6.01
C ILE A 16 3.77 -8.20 -6.90
N ASP A 17 3.15 -8.85 -7.88
CA ASP A 17 3.78 -9.63 -8.94
C ASP A 17 3.58 -8.86 -10.26
N SER A 18 4.60 -8.11 -10.68
CA SER A 18 4.59 -7.30 -11.91
C SER A 18 5.44 -7.94 -12.99
N GLY A 19 4.95 -7.99 -14.23
CA GLY A 19 5.81 -8.12 -15.40
C GLY A 19 5.41 -9.20 -16.40
N VAL A 20 5.79 -8.95 -17.66
CA VAL A 20 5.46 -9.80 -18.80
C VAL A 20 6.71 -10.27 -19.54
N LEU A 21 7.80 -9.50 -19.42
CA LEU A 21 9.16 -9.92 -19.76
C LEU A 21 10.03 -10.11 -18.50
N SER A 22 9.88 -9.24 -17.49
CA SER A 22 10.64 -9.31 -16.23
C SER A 22 9.68 -9.46 -15.06
N ARG A 23 9.45 -10.71 -14.63
CA ARG A 23 8.60 -11.02 -13.46
C ARG A 23 9.30 -10.54 -12.18
N ARG A 24 8.72 -9.54 -11.52
CA ARG A 24 9.20 -8.97 -10.27
C ARG A 24 8.14 -9.22 -9.21
N ARG A 25 8.50 -10.00 -8.19
CA ARG A 25 7.70 -10.18 -6.98
C ARG A 25 8.25 -9.27 -5.88
N ARG A 26 7.38 -8.48 -5.27
CA ARG A 26 7.68 -7.60 -4.14
C ARG A 26 6.64 -7.80 -3.04
N VAL A 27 7.11 -7.89 -1.80
CA VAL A 27 6.27 -7.98 -0.62
C VAL A 27 6.48 -6.71 0.18
N ILE A 28 5.42 -5.96 0.38
CA ILE A 28 5.47 -4.62 0.94
C ILE A 28 4.49 -4.57 2.13
N PRO A 29 4.98 -4.42 3.37
CA PRO A 29 4.10 -4.23 4.52
C PRO A 29 3.30 -2.94 4.37
N LEU A 30 1.98 -2.98 4.57
CA LEU A 30 1.10 -1.81 4.47
C LEU A 30 1.55 -0.70 5.43
N ALA A 31 2.00 -1.07 6.63
CA ALA A 31 2.60 -0.16 7.61
C ALA A 31 3.83 0.62 7.11
N ARG A 32 4.55 0.12 6.09
CA ARG A 32 5.71 0.82 5.52
C ARG A 32 5.36 1.73 4.36
N ILE A 33 4.17 1.60 3.77
CA ILE A 33 3.83 2.36 2.58
C ILE A 33 3.38 3.75 3.00
N GLN A 34 4.15 4.76 2.62
CA GLN A 34 3.90 6.15 2.97
C GLN A 34 3.01 6.78 1.92
N ASN A 35 3.40 6.71 0.64
CA ASN A 35 2.66 7.34 -0.44
C ASN A 35 2.23 6.35 -1.53
N VAL A 36 1.14 6.68 -2.22
CA VAL A 36 0.67 5.98 -3.42
C VAL A 36 0.47 7.03 -4.50
N ASP A 37 1.31 6.97 -5.53
CA ASP A 37 1.26 7.87 -6.67
C ASP A 37 0.83 7.12 -7.92
N LEU A 38 0.00 7.76 -8.73
CA LEU A 38 -0.44 7.24 -10.02
C LEU A 38 0.17 8.12 -11.10
N LYS A 39 1.16 7.59 -11.81
CA LYS A 39 1.81 8.23 -12.94
C LYS A 39 1.21 7.76 -14.25
N ARG A 40 1.17 8.66 -15.22
CA ARG A 40 0.71 8.36 -16.57
C ARG A 40 1.47 9.21 -17.57
N SER A 41 2.49 8.64 -18.22
CA SER A 41 3.25 9.30 -19.28
C SER A 41 2.46 9.36 -20.58
N ALA A 42 2.92 10.16 -21.56
CA ALA A 42 2.25 10.29 -22.86
C ALA A 42 2.05 8.93 -23.57
N LEU A 43 3.05 8.04 -23.50
CA LEU A 43 2.97 6.68 -24.03
C LEU A 43 1.89 5.84 -23.34
N GLU A 44 1.79 5.93 -22.01
CA GLU A 44 0.76 5.24 -21.22
C GLU A 44 -0.64 5.80 -21.49
N ARG A 45 -0.74 7.11 -21.77
CA ARG A 45 -2.01 7.73 -22.20
C ARG A 45 -2.51 7.13 -23.50
N LEU A 46 -1.62 6.99 -24.49
CA LEU A 46 -1.94 6.37 -25.78
C LEU A 46 -2.27 4.89 -25.64
N ALA A 47 -1.59 4.18 -24.74
CA ALA A 47 -1.82 2.77 -24.48
C ALA A 47 -3.01 2.47 -23.54
N GLY A 48 -3.68 3.49 -22.98
CA GLY A 48 -4.82 3.29 -22.06
C GLY A 48 -4.44 2.74 -20.68
N VAL A 49 -3.15 2.81 -20.31
CA VAL A 49 -2.61 2.30 -19.05
C VAL A 49 -2.13 3.44 -18.14
N ALA A 50 -1.79 3.09 -16.91
CA ALA A 50 -1.19 3.95 -15.90
C ALA A 50 -0.22 3.16 -15.01
N GLU A 51 0.82 3.83 -14.54
CA GLU A 51 1.81 3.31 -13.61
C GLU A 51 1.43 3.68 -12.16
N LEU A 52 1.20 2.68 -11.31
CA LEU A 52 1.03 2.86 -9.87
C LEU A 52 2.40 2.70 -9.18
N ARG A 53 2.84 3.76 -8.50
CA ARG A 53 4.10 3.85 -7.75
C ARG A 53 3.79 3.90 -6.25
N LEU A 54 4.34 2.94 -5.53
CA LEU A 54 4.23 2.85 -4.09
C LEU A 54 5.57 3.22 -3.46
N GLU A 55 5.54 4.25 -2.62
CA GLU A 55 6.71 4.71 -1.88
C GLU A 55 6.66 4.17 -0.45
N THR A 56 7.75 3.50 -0.06
CA THR A 56 7.88 2.93 1.28
C THR A 56 9.01 3.58 2.03
N ALA A 57 8.88 3.73 3.35
CA ALA A 57 9.99 4.06 4.21
C ALA A 57 10.98 2.88 4.27
N SER A 58 11.93 2.80 3.34
CA SER A 58 13.03 1.84 3.39
C SER A 58 14.36 2.56 3.25
N GLY A 59 15.26 2.35 4.21
CA GLY A 59 16.60 2.96 4.28
C GLY A 59 17.64 2.29 3.37
N GLY A 60 17.31 2.05 2.11
CA GLY A 60 18.21 1.47 1.11
C GLY A 60 17.68 1.75 -0.30
N SER A 61 18.59 1.84 -1.28
CA SER A 61 18.45 2.42 -2.65
C SER A 61 17.28 1.99 -3.56
N ASP A 62 16.25 1.32 -3.04
CA ASP A 62 14.99 0.98 -3.71
C ASP A 62 13.85 1.78 -3.05
N THR A 63 13.90 3.11 -3.13
CA THR A 63 12.86 4.02 -2.61
C THR A 63 11.50 3.79 -3.29
N GLU A 64 11.50 3.15 -4.47
CA GLU A 64 10.33 2.86 -5.32
C GLU A 64 9.91 1.38 -5.21
N ALA A 65 9.45 0.99 -4.02
CA ALA A 65 9.25 -0.41 -3.68
C ALA A 65 8.16 -1.12 -4.49
N GLY A 66 7.22 -0.42 -5.14
CA GLY A 66 6.19 -1.06 -5.97
C GLY A 66 5.84 -0.24 -7.21
N LEU A 67 6.28 -0.66 -8.39
CA LEU A 67 5.85 -0.11 -9.67
C LEU A 67 4.98 -1.13 -10.39
N ALA A 68 3.78 -0.71 -10.80
CA ALA A 68 2.78 -1.56 -11.43
C ALA A 68 2.15 -0.86 -12.62
N VAL A 69 2.22 -1.43 -13.83
CA VAL A 69 1.51 -0.89 -14.99
C VAL A 69 0.17 -1.59 -15.11
N LEU A 70 -0.90 -0.82 -14.99
CA LEU A 70 -2.29 -1.27 -14.94
C LEU A 70 -3.13 -0.51 -15.97
N SER A 71 -4.29 -1.03 -16.33
CA SER A 71 -5.29 -0.21 -17.03
C SER A 71 -5.68 0.98 -16.15
N LEU A 72 -6.06 2.12 -16.75
CA LEU A 72 -6.42 3.32 -15.98
C LEU A 72 -7.48 3.05 -14.90
N ASP A 73 -8.51 2.27 -15.25
CA ASP A 73 -9.58 1.86 -14.35
C ASP A 73 -9.06 1.02 -13.17
N GLU A 74 -8.23 0.00 -13.47
CA GLU A 74 -7.63 -0.85 -12.44
C GLU A 74 -6.68 -0.08 -11.52
N ALA A 75 -5.91 0.88 -12.06
CA ALA A 75 -5.04 1.73 -11.26
C ALA A 75 -5.83 2.58 -10.26
N HIS A 76 -6.96 3.16 -10.70
CA HIS A 76 -7.87 3.90 -9.84
C HIS A 76 -8.52 2.99 -8.77
N ALA A 77 -9.00 1.82 -9.16
CA ALA A 77 -9.61 0.86 -8.26
C ALA A 77 -8.61 0.37 -7.19
N LEU A 78 -7.37 0.07 -7.58
CA LEU A 78 -6.32 -0.37 -6.65
C LEU A 78 -5.92 0.75 -5.69
N GLN A 79 -5.78 1.98 -6.18
CA GLN A 79 -5.50 3.14 -5.33
C GLN A 79 -6.60 3.34 -4.26
N ALA A 80 -7.87 3.25 -4.66
CA ALA A 80 -8.99 3.37 -3.74
C ALA A 80 -8.97 2.27 -2.67
N GLN A 81 -8.75 1.01 -3.07
CA GLN A 81 -8.65 -0.13 -2.15
C GLN A 81 -7.49 0.03 -1.15
N LEU A 82 -6.32 0.50 -1.61
CA LEU A 82 -5.17 0.75 -0.73
C LEU A 82 -5.47 1.85 0.30
N ARG A 83 -6.09 2.94 -0.13
CA ARG A 83 -6.48 4.05 0.78
C ARG A 83 -7.46 3.57 1.84
N GLU A 84 -8.48 2.82 1.45
CA GLU A 84 -9.48 2.29 2.39
C GLU A 84 -8.86 1.29 3.38
N ARG A 85 -8.01 0.37 2.90
CA ARG A 85 -7.27 -0.57 3.76
C ARG A 85 -6.37 0.15 4.75
N ARG A 86 -5.61 1.17 4.32
CA ARG A 86 -4.79 1.97 5.23
C ARG A 86 -5.62 2.70 6.28
N ALA A 87 -6.75 3.28 5.89
CA ALA A 87 -7.65 3.91 6.84
C ALA A 87 -8.15 2.91 7.90
N ARG A 88 -8.46 1.68 7.50
CA ARG A 88 -8.82 0.58 8.43
C ARG A 88 -7.66 0.14 9.31
N THR A 89 -6.46 -0.07 8.77
CA THR A 89 -5.28 -0.45 9.58
C THR A 89 -4.91 0.66 10.56
N ALA A 90 -4.98 1.93 10.15
CA ALA A 90 -4.76 3.07 11.03
C ALA A 90 -5.81 3.13 12.15
N ALA A 91 -7.10 2.98 11.81
CA ALA A 91 -8.17 2.94 12.81
C ALA A 91 -8.08 1.74 13.77
N ALA A 92 -7.65 0.58 13.27
CA ALA A 92 -7.45 -0.62 14.09
C ALA A 92 -6.23 -0.48 15.02
N GLY A 93 -5.19 0.24 14.60
CA GLY A 93 -4.03 0.59 15.44
C GLY A 93 -4.35 1.58 16.55
N THR A 94 -5.36 2.44 16.37
CA THR A 94 -5.80 3.40 17.41
C THR A 94 -6.69 2.77 18.48
N ALA A 95 -7.29 1.60 18.23
CA ALA A 95 -8.20 0.95 19.18
C ALA A 95 -7.49 0.14 20.31
N VAL A 96 -6.16 0.12 20.36
CA VAL A 96 -5.39 -0.66 21.35
C VAL A 96 -4.84 0.21 22.50
N GLU A 97 -5.12 1.52 22.52
CA GLU A 97 -4.66 2.42 23.59
C GLU A 97 -5.81 3.13 24.30
N ASP A 98 -6.82 2.40 24.77
CA ASP A 98 -7.70 2.88 25.86
C ASP A 98 -7.80 1.79 26.93
N GLY A 99 -6.71 1.66 27.67
CA GLY A 99 -6.52 0.70 28.75
C GLY A 99 -5.74 1.33 29.90
N ALA A 100 -6.12 2.53 30.31
CA ALA A 100 -5.75 3.09 31.61
C ALA A 100 -6.91 3.93 32.14
N PRO A 101 -7.62 3.40 33.15
CA PRO A 101 -7.49 4.07 34.43
C PRO A 101 -7.23 3.02 35.51
N ASP A 102 -5.98 2.92 35.97
CA ASP A 102 -5.77 2.39 37.32
C ASP A 102 -6.25 3.47 38.28
N ALA A 103 -7.46 3.25 38.77
CA ALA A 103 -8.06 4.02 39.81
C ALA A 103 -7.34 3.74 41.14
N GLU A 104 -7.05 4.82 41.85
CA GLU A 104 -7.23 4.91 43.30
C GLU A 104 -6.18 4.22 44.21
N ALA A 105 -5.36 5.06 44.83
CA ALA A 105 -4.90 4.82 46.19
C ALA A 105 -5.07 6.11 47.02
N PRO A 106 -6.06 6.19 47.93
CA PRO A 106 -6.03 7.13 49.03
C PRO A 106 -5.36 6.42 50.21
N ALA A 107 -4.11 6.78 50.50
CA ALA A 107 -3.47 6.40 51.75
C ALA A 107 -3.35 7.66 52.61
N GLY A 108 -4.32 7.85 53.50
CA GLY A 108 -4.18 8.74 54.65
C GLY A 108 -3.40 8.05 55.78
N ALA A 109 -2.65 8.86 56.52
CA ALA A 109 -2.31 8.79 57.95
C ALA A 109 -0.94 9.45 58.18
#